data_AF-A0A7J4RMY7-F1
#
_entry.id   AF-A0A7J4RMY7-F1
#
_cell.length_a   1.000
_cell.length_b   1.000
_cell.length_c   1.000
_cell.angle_alpha   90.00
_cell.angle_beta   90.00
_cell.angle_gamma   90.00
#
_symmetry.space_group_name_H-M   'P 1'
#
loop_
_entity.id
_entity.type
_entity.pdbx_description
1 polymer ?
#
loop_
_entity_poly.entity_id
_entity_poly.type
_entity_poly.pdbx_seq_one_letter_code
_entity_poly.pdbx_strand_id
1 'polypeptide(L)'
;MAEESNTAYPLVLHSEADPSRLGGIAVCGFSTVGSVGVIAATHLIRSLELSPMGTVMHPKFPAIALIHDSVPKHPVRVYQGDGIGVFTAEIQFPPENDAYFGETVLEWFTKGGFDTLYVVDGVISNDLGIKEDSDLWGVSSKSSGRDNLDNAGIKRIQNGIVSGITGY
;
A
#
# COMPACT_ATOMS: atom_id res chain seq x y z
N MET A 1 -29.94 13.80 -12.95
CA MET A 1 -28.91 13.96 -11.91
C MET A 1 -27.78 13.04 -12.29
N ALA A 2 -26.63 13.59 -12.66
CA ALA A 2 -25.45 12.77 -12.90
C ALA A 2 -24.97 12.28 -11.53
N GLU A 3 -25.11 10.98 -11.27
CA GLU A 3 -24.28 10.34 -10.25
C GLU A 3 -22.85 10.44 -10.78
N GLU A 4 -22.06 11.36 -10.24
CA GLU A 4 -20.61 11.21 -10.30
C GLU A 4 -20.30 9.89 -9.61
N SER A 5 -20.10 8.85 -10.41
CA SER A 5 -19.64 7.55 -9.95
C SER A 5 -18.23 7.74 -9.43
N ASN A 6 -18.10 8.15 -8.17
CA ASN A 6 -16.80 8.25 -7.54
C ASN A 6 -16.26 6.82 -7.40
N THR A 7 -15.29 6.47 -8.25
CA THR A 7 -14.70 5.13 -8.33
C THR A 7 -13.71 4.85 -7.21
N ALA A 8 -13.39 5.87 -6.40
CA ALA A 8 -12.49 5.81 -5.26
C ALA A 8 -13.22 6.11 -3.94
N TYR A 9 -12.67 5.60 -2.83
CA TYR A 9 -13.13 5.95 -1.49
C TYR A 9 -12.59 7.32 -1.08
N PRO A 10 -13.38 8.13 -0.35
CA PRO A 10 -12.92 9.42 0.10
C PRO A 10 -11.78 9.27 1.13
N LEU A 11 -10.63 9.86 0.79
CA LEU A 11 -9.51 10.07 1.71
C LEU A 11 -9.76 11.35 2.50
N VAL A 12 -9.98 11.22 3.81
CA VAL A 12 -10.15 12.34 4.73
C VAL A 12 -8.81 12.68 5.38
N LEU A 13 -8.33 13.89 5.12
CA LEU A 13 -7.08 14.40 5.68
C LEU A 13 -7.26 14.78 7.16
N HIS A 14 -6.22 14.52 7.96
CA HIS A 14 -6.17 14.96 9.36
C HIS A 14 -5.80 16.44 9.44
N SER A 15 -6.06 17.09 10.57
CA SER A 15 -5.76 18.50 10.79
C SER A 15 -4.28 18.85 10.62
N GLU A 16 -3.39 17.91 10.96
CA GLU A 16 -1.94 18.07 10.83
C GLU A 16 -1.38 17.61 9.47
N ALA A 17 -2.24 17.23 8.52
CA ALA A 17 -1.81 16.79 7.21
C ALA A 17 -1.14 17.93 6.43
N ASP A 18 -0.03 17.62 5.77
CA ASP A 18 0.73 18.56 4.96
C ASP A 18 1.08 17.88 3.64
N PRO A 19 0.18 17.99 2.64
CA PRO A 19 0.39 17.38 1.33
C PRO A 19 1.65 17.88 0.61
N SER A 20 2.23 19.03 1.01
CA SER A 20 3.45 19.56 0.38
C SER A 20 4.70 18.74 0.68
N ARG A 21 4.64 17.88 1.71
CA ARG A 21 5.73 16.98 2.09
C ARG A 21 5.76 15.73 1.22
N LEU A 22 4.66 15.40 0.54
CA LEU A 22 4.60 14.26 -0.38
C LEU A 22 5.44 14.47 -1.64
N GLY A 23 5.46 13.45 -2.50
CA GLY A 23 6.23 13.39 -3.73
C GLY A 23 7.19 12.20 -3.72
N GLY A 24 7.93 11.98 -4.80
CA GLY A 24 8.94 10.93 -4.87
C GLY A 24 8.33 9.53 -4.83
N ILE A 25 8.31 8.90 -3.65
CA ILE A 25 7.98 7.48 -3.50
C ILE A 25 6.68 7.26 -2.73
N ALA A 26 5.75 6.53 -3.33
CA ALA A 26 4.59 5.98 -2.64
C ALA A 26 4.82 4.50 -2.35
N VAL A 27 4.47 4.05 -1.14
CA VAL A 27 4.50 2.64 -0.76
C VAL A 27 3.13 2.19 -0.25
N CYS A 28 2.66 1.05 -0.73
CA CYS A 28 1.40 0.45 -0.31
C CYS A 28 1.65 -0.90 0.38
N GLY A 29 0.95 -1.13 1.49
CA GLY A 29 0.97 -2.39 2.22
C GLY A 29 -0.41 -2.81 2.70
N PHE A 30 -0.90 -3.93 2.18
CA PHE A 30 -2.25 -4.45 2.44
C PHE A 30 -2.21 -5.75 3.22
N SER A 31 -3.30 -6.06 3.94
CA SER A 31 -3.47 -7.31 4.68
C SER A 31 -3.83 -8.46 3.73
N THR A 32 -2.81 -9.00 3.06
CA THR A 32 -2.88 -10.11 2.10
C THR A 32 -2.18 -11.36 2.68
N VAL A 33 -1.43 -12.11 1.87
CA VAL A 33 -0.75 -13.33 2.31
C VAL A 33 0.36 -13.01 3.31
N GLY A 34 0.30 -13.66 4.48
CA GLY A 34 1.34 -13.57 5.51
C GLY A 34 1.49 -12.19 6.14
N SER A 35 0.57 -11.26 5.88
CA SER A 35 0.62 -9.86 6.34
C SER A 35 1.91 -9.11 5.99
N VAL A 36 2.65 -9.58 4.98
CA VAL A 36 3.97 -9.04 4.61
C VAL A 36 3.88 -7.55 4.26
N GLY A 37 2.88 -7.16 3.47
CA GLY A 37 2.65 -5.77 3.09
C GLY A 37 2.43 -4.85 4.29
N VAL A 38 1.53 -5.22 5.21
CA VAL A 38 1.26 -4.43 6.42
C VAL A 38 2.48 -4.34 7.33
N ILE A 39 3.22 -5.43 7.51
CA ILE A 39 4.42 -5.46 8.34
C ILE A 39 5.49 -4.53 7.75
N ALA A 40 5.71 -4.61 6.43
CA ALA A 40 6.66 -3.74 5.72
C ALA A 40 6.25 -2.27 5.81
N ALA A 41 4.98 -1.95 5.56
CA ALA A 41 4.45 -0.58 5.67
C ALA A 41 4.60 -0.04 7.11
N THR A 42 4.25 -0.84 8.12
CA THR A 42 4.38 -0.45 9.54
C THR A 42 5.84 -0.23 9.92
N HIS A 43 6.75 -1.07 9.42
CA HIS A 43 8.18 -0.88 9.63
C HIS A 43 8.67 0.44 9.00
N LEU A 44 8.29 0.73 7.75
CA LEU A 44 8.65 1.99 7.09
C LEU A 44 8.11 3.21 7.84
N ILE A 45 6.84 3.18 8.26
CA ILE A 45 6.22 4.25 9.04
C ILE A 45 7.01 4.54 10.31
N ARG A 46 7.39 3.50 11.05
CA ARG A 46 8.15 3.64 12.30
C ARG A 46 9.60 4.06 12.07
N SER A 47 10.29 3.42 11.14
CA SER A 47 11.72 3.66 10.88
C SER A 47 12.01 5.02 10.25
N LEU A 48 11.05 5.58 9.49
CA LEU A 48 11.16 6.89 8.87
C LEU A 48 10.37 7.98 9.64
N GLU A 49 9.83 7.64 10.81
CA GLU A 49 9.06 8.55 11.67
C GLU A 49 7.95 9.30 10.91
N LEU A 50 7.24 8.59 10.03
CA LEU A 50 6.22 9.18 9.17
C LEU A 50 5.03 9.67 10.00
N SER A 51 4.53 10.85 9.65
CA SER A 51 3.39 11.47 10.33
C SER A 51 2.07 10.97 9.72
N PRO A 52 1.01 10.80 10.52
CA PRO A 52 -0.32 10.53 9.98
C PRO A 52 -0.75 11.64 9.01
N MET A 53 -1.29 11.26 7.85
CA MET A 53 -1.80 12.19 6.85
C MET A 53 -3.32 12.13 6.77
N GLY A 54 -3.88 10.94 6.79
CA GLY A 54 -5.31 10.79 6.55
C GLY A 54 -5.81 9.37 6.68
N THR A 55 -7.12 9.26 6.54
CA THR A 55 -7.87 8.02 6.70
C THR A 55 -8.83 7.87 5.53
N VAL A 56 -8.85 6.70 4.91
CA VAL A 56 -9.88 6.38 3.92
C VAL A 56 -11.13 5.94 4.65
N MET A 57 -12.26 6.61 4.41
CA MET A 57 -13.52 6.32 5.10
C MET A 57 -14.60 5.94 4.11
N HIS A 58 -15.46 4.99 4.48
CA HIS A 58 -16.65 4.68 3.70
C HIS A 58 -17.76 4.11 4.61
N PRO A 59 -19.04 4.45 4.40
CA PRO A 59 -20.13 3.96 5.26
C PRO A 59 -20.28 2.43 5.30
N LYS A 60 -19.76 1.72 4.29
CA LYS A 60 -19.78 0.24 4.23
C LYS A 60 -18.56 -0.42 4.86
N PHE A 61 -17.60 0.34 5.39
CA PHE A 61 -16.47 -0.26 6.10
C PHE A 61 -16.92 -0.83 7.45
N PRO A 62 -16.30 -1.93 7.90
CA PRO A 62 -16.63 -2.52 9.19
C PRO A 62 -16.33 -1.52 10.31
N ALA A 63 -17.22 -1.44 11.30
CA ALA A 63 -17.09 -0.56 12.46
C ALA A 63 -16.05 -1.13 13.45
N ILE A 64 -14.78 -1.04 13.07
CA ILE A 64 -13.65 -1.57 13.83
C ILE A 64 -12.59 -0.49 14.06
N ALA A 65 -11.88 -0.62 15.17
CA ALA A 65 -10.68 0.14 15.45
C ALA A 65 -9.55 -0.83 15.80
N LEU A 66 -8.39 -0.61 15.22
CA LEU A 66 -7.17 -1.34 15.55
C LEU A 66 -6.55 -0.67 16.78
N ILE A 67 -5.97 -1.45 17.68
CA ILE A 67 -5.34 -0.89 18.89
C ILE A 67 -3.82 -1.05 18.71
N HIS A 68 -3.13 0.07 18.57
CA HIS A 68 -1.67 0.13 18.52
C HIS A 68 -1.18 0.99 19.67
N ASP A 69 -0.32 0.45 20.51
CA ASP A 69 0.26 1.18 21.66
C ASP A 69 -0.82 1.82 22.56
N SER A 70 -1.91 1.07 22.80
CA SER A 70 -3.12 1.52 23.51
C SER A 70 -3.89 2.68 22.87
N VAL A 71 -3.57 3.04 21.61
CA VAL A 71 -4.26 4.08 20.84
C VAL A 71 -5.14 3.44 19.75
N PRO A 72 -6.45 3.75 19.71
CA PRO A 72 -7.32 3.33 18.61
C PRO A 72 -6.90 3.98 17.29
N LYS A 73 -6.82 3.18 16.23
CA LYS A 73 -6.48 3.61 14.86
C LYS A 73 -7.49 3.05 13.87
N HIS A 74 -7.86 3.86 12.89
CA HIS A 74 -8.70 3.41 11.78
C HIS A 74 -7.97 2.34 10.94
N PRO A 75 -8.64 1.32 10.38
CA PRO A 75 -7.97 0.23 9.66
C PRO A 75 -7.25 0.62 8.37
N VAL A 76 -7.75 1.64 7.65
CA VAL A 76 -7.14 2.16 6.42
C VAL A 76 -6.61 3.56 6.65
N ARG A 77 -5.31 3.77 6.45
CA ARG A 77 -4.63 5.03 6.76
C ARG A 77 -3.54 5.34 5.75
N VAL A 78 -3.22 6.62 5.67
CA VAL A 78 -2.15 7.18 4.87
C VAL A 78 -1.22 7.97 5.79
N TYR A 79 0.08 7.84 5.55
CA TYR A 79 1.15 8.55 6.24
C TYR A 79 2.00 9.33 5.26
N GLN A 80 2.59 10.42 5.73
CA GLN A 80 3.41 11.34 4.97
C GLN A 80 4.80 11.53 5.61
N GLY A 81 5.81 11.71 4.77
CA GLY A 81 7.15 12.17 5.13
C GLY A 81 7.75 12.91 3.93
N ASP A 82 8.99 13.37 4.05
CA ASP A 82 9.60 14.25 3.05
C ASP A 82 10.00 13.47 1.79
N GLY A 83 9.18 13.57 0.73
CA GLY A 83 9.37 12.82 -0.52
C GLY A 83 8.98 11.34 -0.42
N ILE A 84 8.16 10.97 0.58
CA ILE A 84 7.62 9.63 0.73
C ILE A 84 6.21 9.62 1.32
N GLY A 85 5.38 8.69 0.87
CA GLY A 85 4.06 8.42 1.44
C GLY A 85 3.84 6.93 1.62
N VAL A 86 3.12 6.55 2.67
CA VAL A 86 2.77 5.14 2.94
C VAL A 86 1.26 5.00 3.09
N PHE A 87 0.65 4.17 2.23
CA PHE A 87 -0.74 3.76 2.32
C PHE A 87 -0.82 2.37 2.92
N THR A 88 -1.66 2.17 3.94
CA THR A 88 -1.85 0.84 4.53
C THR A 88 -3.30 0.53 4.91
N ALA A 89 -3.69 -0.72 4.70
CA ALA A 89 -4.94 -1.30 5.20
C ALA A 89 -4.63 -2.59 5.97
N GLU A 90 -4.80 -2.57 7.30
CA GLU A 90 -4.48 -3.74 8.14
C GLU A 90 -5.64 -4.73 8.31
N ILE A 91 -6.72 -4.54 7.58
CA ILE A 91 -7.79 -5.53 7.48
C ILE A 91 -7.96 -5.98 6.05
N GLN A 92 -8.40 -7.22 5.90
CA GLN A 92 -8.77 -7.75 4.61
C GLN A 92 -10.20 -7.30 4.26
N PHE A 93 -10.35 -6.66 3.12
CA PHE A 93 -11.66 -6.33 2.55
C PHE A 93 -12.12 -7.44 1.61
N PRO A 94 -13.43 -7.58 1.37
CA PRO A 94 -13.94 -8.47 0.33
C PRO A 94 -13.35 -8.12 -1.05
N PRO A 95 -13.08 -9.10 -1.94
CA PRO A 95 -12.44 -8.85 -3.23
C PRO A 95 -13.20 -7.88 -4.16
N GLU A 96 -14.51 -7.74 -3.99
CA GLU A 96 -15.34 -6.76 -4.71
C GLU A 96 -14.92 -5.29 -4.45
N ASN A 97 -14.17 -5.04 -3.36
CA ASN A 97 -13.64 -3.73 -3.00
C ASN A 97 -12.25 -3.46 -3.62
N ASP A 98 -11.57 -4.47 -4.18
CA ASP A 98 -10.18 -4.34 -4.63
C ASP A 98 -10.03 -3.25 -5.69
N ALA A 99 -10.94 -3.18 -6.66
CA ALA A 99 -10.93 -2.13 -7.68
C ALA A 99 -11.12 -0.74 -7.09
N TYR A 100 -12.06 -0.56 -6.15
CA TYR A 100 -12.28 0.73 -5.49
C TYR A 100 -11.07 1.16 -4.67
N PHE A 101 -10.41 0.23 -3.97
CA PHE A 101 -9.18 0.54 -3.26
C PHE A 101 -8.04 0.86 -4.21
N GLY A 102 -7.90 0.12 -5.30
CA GLY A 102 -6.91 0.40 -6.34
C GLY A 102 -7.07 1.81 -6.91
N GLU A 103 -8.29 2.21 -7.27
CA GLU A 103 -8.60 3.59 -7.69
C GLU A 103 -8.29 4.62 -6.58
N THR A 104 -8.58 4.30 -5.32
CA THR A 104 -8.25 5.17 -4.18
C THR A 104 -6.73 5.38 -4.05
N VAL A 105 -5.96 4.31 -4.24
CA VAL A 105 -4.49 4.35 -4.20
C VAL A 105 -3.94 5.14 -5.39
N LEU A 106 -4.48 4.95 -6.60
CA LEU A 106 -4.08 5.69 -7.79
C LEU A 106 -4.43 7.17 -7.69
N GLU A 107 -5.59 7.51 -7.13
CA GLU A 107 -5.99 8.89 -6.87
C GLU A 107 -5.07 9.55 -5.84
N TRP A 108 -4.78 8.86 -4.73
CA TRP A 108 -3.81 9.32 -3.74
C TRP A 108 -2.41 9.49 -4.34
N PHE A 109 -1.97 8.51 -5.14
CA PHE A 109 -0.68 8.54 -5.84
C PHE A 109 -0.57 9.77 -6.75
N THR A 110 -1.62 10.03 -7.55
CA THR A 110 -1.64 11.12 -8.52
C THR A 110 -1.72 12.48 -7.81
N LYS A 111 -2.62 12.64 -6.84
CA LYS A 111 -2.79 13.90 -6.09
C LYS A 111 -1.60 14.22 -5.18
N GLY A 112 -0.93 13.19 -4.67
CA GLY A 112 0.28 13.32 -3.85
C GLY A 112 1.54 13.65 -4.67
N GLY A 113 1.48 13.66 -6.00
CA GLY A 113 2.61 14.02 -6.85
C GLY A 113 3.77 13.03 -6.80
N PHE A 114 3.49 11.75 -6.55
CA PHE A 114 4.52 10.70 -6.48
C PHE A 114 4.99 10.27 -7.89
N ASP A 115 6.24 9.85 -7.98
CA ASP A 115 6.86 9.42 -9.24
C ASP A 115 6.85 7.88 -9.39
N THR A 116 6.93 7.19 -8.25
CA THR A 116 7.08 5.74 -8.16
C THR A 116 6.16 5.16 -7.10
N LEU A 117 5.40 4.12 -7.48
CA LEU A 117 4.55 3.35 -6.58
C LEU A 117 5.16 1.96 -6.35
N TYR A 118 5.44 1.63 -5.10
CA TYR A 118 5.79 0.29 -4.66
C TYR A 118 4.60 -0.34 -3.95
N VAL A 119 4.18 -1.52 -4.36
CA VAL A 119 3.20 -2.34 -3.63
C VAL A 119 3.94 -3.55 -3.08
N VAL A 120 3.96 -3.68 -1.75
CA VAL A 120 4.65 -4.78 -1.07
C VAL A 120 3.63 -5.83 -0.68
N ASP A 121 3.88 -7.08 -1.09
CA ASP A 121 2.97 -8.20 -0.88
C ASP A 121 3.75 -9.50 -0.59
N GLY A 122 3.08 -10.46 0.03
CA GLY A 122 3.59 -11.80 0.28
C GLY A 122 3.26 -12.75 -0.86
N VAL A 123 4.19 -13.65 -1.17
CA VAL A 123 3.99 -14.73 -2.13
C VAL A 123 4.06 -16.08 -1.41
N ILE A 124 3.12 -16.98 -1.71
CA ILE A 124 3.17 -18.36 -1.21
C ILE A 124 4.13 -19.14 -2.12
N SER A 125 5.20 -19.68 -1.53
CA SER A 125 6.03 -20.68 -2.20
C SER A 125 5.41 -22.06 -2.04
N ASN A 126 5.33 -22.85 -3.12
CA ASN A 126 4.90 -24.24 -3.06
C ASN A 126 5.96 -25.18 -2.45
N ASP A 127 7.19 -24.70 -2.23
CA ASP A 127 8.24 -25.48 -1.57
C ASP A 127 7.99 -25.61 -0.06
N LEU A 128 7.78 -26.84 0.41
CA LEU A 128 7.71 -27.20 1.82
C LEU A 128 9.12 -27.20 2.43
N GLY A 129 9.51 -26.11 3.10
CA GLY A 129 10.78 -26.03 3.84
C GLY A 129 11.07 -24.62 4.34
N ILE A 130 11.89 -24.50 5.39
CA ILE A 130 12.48 -23.21 5.78
C ILE A 130 13.54 -22.89 4.74
N LYS A 131 13.30 -21.88 3.89
CA LYS A 131 14.34 -21.38 3.00
C LYS A 131 15.39 -20.65 3.85
N GLU A 132 16.66 -21.01 3.68
CA GLU A 132 17.79 -20.33 4.34
C GLU A 132 17.92 -18.87 3.88
N ASP A 133 17.47 -18.57 2.65
CA ASP A 133 17.40 -17.23 2.08
C ASP A 133 15.94 -16.81 1.81
N SER A 134 15.57 -15.63 2.27
CA SER A 134 14.34 -14.94 1.86
C SER A 134 14.48 -14.53 0.39
N ASP A 135 13.93 -15.33 -0.54
CA ASP A 135 13.86 -14.92 -1.95
C ASP A 135 12.88 -13.74 -2.10
N LEU A 136 13.42 -12.51 -2.22
CA LEU A 136 12.64 -11.35 -2.67
C LEU A 136 12.46 -11.43 -4.18
N TRP A 137 11.22 -11.22 -4.62
CA TRP A 137 10.85 -11.20 -6.03
C TRP A 137 10.29 -9.82 -6.40
N GLY A 138 10.48 -9.43 -7.65
CA GLY A 138 10.01 -8.15 -8.16
C GLY A 138 9.33 -8.25 -9.52
N VAL A 139 8.35 -7.37 -9.72
CA VAL A 139 7.71 -7.10 -11.02
C VAL A 139 7.67 -5.59 -11.18
N SER A 140 7.90 -5.09 -12.40
CA SER A 140 7.83 -3.66 -12.70
C SER A 140 7.24 -3.42 -14.08
N SER A 141 6.28 -2.49 -14.14
CA SER A 141 5.64 -2.01 -15.37
C SER A 141 6.62 -1.21 -16.24
N LYS A 142 7.48 -0.38 -15.64
CA LYS A 142 8.48 0.45 -16.33
C LYS A 142 9.81 -0.29 -16.51
N SER A 143 10.53 0.02 -17.60
CA SER A 143 11.90 -0.50 -17.84
C SER A 143 12.87 -0.06 -16.75
N SER A 144 12.86 1.21 -16.38
CA SER A 144 13.69 1.74 -15.29
C SER A 144 13.49 0.99 -13.98
N GLY A 145 12.25 0.62 -13.64
CA GLY A 145 11.98 -0.19 -12.46
C GLY A 145 12.51 -1.62 -12.59
N ARG A 146 12.52 -2.22 -13.79
CA ARG A 146 13.15 -3.53 -14.02
C ARG A 146 14.67 -3.46 -13.87
N ASP A 147 15.30 -2.39 -14.37
CA ASP A 147 16.74 -2.16 -14.21
C ASP A 147 17.10 -1.95 -12.73
N ASN A 148 16.26 -1.22 -11.97
CA ASN A 148 16.42 -1.05 -10.53
C ASN A 148 16.34 -2.38 -9.77
N LEU A 149 15.44 -3.28 -10.16
CA LEU A 149 15.35 -4.63 -9.58
C LEU A 149 16.64 -5.42 -9.84
N ASP A 150 17.14 -5.42 -11.08
CA ASP A 150 18.36 -6.12 -11.46
C ASP A 150 19.58 -5.56 -10.68
N ASN A 151 19.70 -4.24 -10.58
CA ASN A 151 20.77 -3.56 -9.82
C ASN A 151 20.74 -3.85 -8.32
N ALA A 152 19.54 -4.06 -7.75
CA ALA A 152 19.35 -4.43 -6.35
C ALA A 152 19.52 -5.94 -6.09
N GLY A 153 19.79 -6.75 -7.13
CA GLY A 153 19.89 -8.21 -7.01
C GLY A 153 18.55 -8.91 -6.77
N ILE A 154 17.43 -8.25 -7.07
CA ILE A 154 16.08 -8.79 -6.87
C ILE A 154 15.67 -9.61 -8.10
N LYS A 155 15.28 -10.87 -7.87
CA LYS A 155 14.87 -11.77 -8.96
C LYS A 155 13.53 -11.30 -9.55
N ARG A 156 13.47 -11.18 -10.88
CA ARG A 156 12.24 -10.79 -11.60
C ARG A 156 11.35 -11.99 -11.88
N ILE A 157 10.07 -11.89 -11.55
CA ILE A 157 9.06 -12.86 -12.00
C ILE A 157 8.83 -12.64 -13.49
N GLN A 158 9.08 -13.67 -14.30
CA GLN A 158 8.90 -13.60 -15.75
C GLN A 158 7.47 -13.91 -16.18
N ASN A 159 6.81 -14.85 -15.51
CA ASN A 159 5.45 -15.29 -15.81
C ASN A 159 4.71 -15.59 -14.50
N GLY A 160 3.44 -15.19 -14.41
CA GLY A 160 2.61 -15.41 -13.23
C GLY A 160 1.37 -14.54 -13.26
N ILE A 161 0.58 -14.63 -12.19
CA ILE A 161 -0.58 -13.77 -11.95
C ILE A 161 -0.39 -13.13 -10.59
N VAL A 162 -0.51 -11.81 -10.53
CA VAL A 162 -0.68 -11.08 -9.27
C VAL A 162 -2.17 -10.77 -9.16
N SER A 163 -2.80 -11.23 -8.08
CA SER A 163 -4.24 -11.12 -7.86
C SER A 163 -4.56 -10.12 -6.74
N GLY A 164 -5.83 -9.71 -6.68
CA GLY A 164 -6.32 -8.78 -5.67
C GLY A 164 -5.84 -7.36 -5.92
N ILE A 165 -5.91 -6.52 -4.89
CA ILE A 165 -5.50 -5.11 -4.94
C ILE A 165 -4.08 -4.87 -5.48
N THR A 166 -3.13 -5.78 -5.20
CA THR A 166 -1.74 -5.65 -5.68
C THR A 166 -1.63 -5.82 -7.20
N GLY A 167 -2.54 -6.59 -7.80
CA GLY A 167 -2.57 -6.83 -9.25
C GLY A 167 -3.41 -5.83 -10.05
N TYR A 168 -4.27 -5.07 -9.37
CA TYR A 168 -5.08 -4.02 -9.97
C TYR A 168 -4.24 -2.77 -10.27
#